data_AF-A0A849EQK7-F1
#
_entry.id   AF-A0A849EQK7-F1
#
_cell.length_a   1.000
_cell.length_b   1.000
_cell.length_c   1.000
_cell.angle_alpha   90.00
_cell.angle_beta   90.00
_cell.angle_gamma   90.00
#
_symmetry.space_group_name_H-M   'P 1'
#
loop_
_entity.id
_entity.type
_entity.pdbx_description
1 polymer ?
#
loop_
_entity_poly.entity_id
_entity_poly.type
_entity_poly.pdbx_seq_one_letter_code
_entity_poly.pdbx_strand_id
1 'polypeptide(L)'
;MVPVDDSLTALVDQLTTRCPQLHLLKMLSASSDEDFDTALEDLLEAAVIHLENNAPHLTNCDEETITAFLIAYLNMPGFLRALQEAYTKGHVDITIEAEPALPMRRRLAEAKIYGGPSYHVKGMNQLVNRYSTGRYSTGFMIEYFIKPNIKFFYRKNQRASKQNQAMLAKW
;
A
#
# COMPACT_ATOMS: atom_id res chain seq x y z
N MET A 1 6.43 8.96 42.96
CA MET A 1 7.01 9.31 41.65
C MET A 1 7.35 8.02 40.95
N VAL A 2 6.74 7.77 39.78
CA VAL A 2 7.19 6.68 38.90
C VAL A 2 8.54 7.13 38.33
N PRO A 3 9.59 6.29 38.31
CA PRO A 3 10.85 6.69 37.70
C PRO A 3 10.57 6.96 36.22
N VAL A 4 10.87 8.16 35.76
CA VAL A 4 11.04 8.38 34.33
C VAL A 4 12.36 7.69 34.01
N ASP A 5 12.27 6.55 33.33
CA ASP A 5 13.45 5.91 32.78
C ASP A 5 14.01 6.90 31.74
N ASP A 6 15.08 7.61 32.09
CA ASP A 6 15.73 8.64 31.25
C ASP A 6 16.54 8.01 30.09
N SER A 7 16.31 6.74 29.78
CA SER A 7 16.98 6.05 28.69
C SER A 7 16.44 6.47 27.32
N LEU A 8 17.31 6.43 26.33
CA LEU A 8 16.95 6.63 24.92
C LEU A 8 15.81 5.68 24.49
N THR A 9 15.79 4.48 25.07
CA THR A 9 14.75 3.45 24.86
C THR A 9 13.38 3.95 25.32
N ALA A 10 13.28 4.50 26.53
CA ALA A 10 12.01 5.01 27.04
C ALA A 10 11.48 6.20 26.21
N LEU A 11 12.38 7.05 25.70
CA LEU A 11 12.00 8.11 24.76
C LEU A 11 11.45 7.53 23.46
N VAL A 12 12.12 6.52 22.87
CA VAL A 12 11.67 5.84 21.65
C VAL A 12 10.31 5.17 21.90
N ASP A 13 10.11 4.49 23.02
CA ASP A 13 8.85 3.83 23.37
C ASP A 13 7.69 4.84 23.54
N GLN A 14 7.96 5.97 24.21
CA GLN A 14 6.97 7.03 24.37
C GLN A 14 6.60 7.70 23.05
N LEU A 15 7.59 7.97 22.19
CA LEU A 15 7.34 8.51 20.85
C LEU A 15 6.54 7.50 20.02
N THR A 16 6.91 6.22 20.09
CA THR A 16 6.23 5.13 19.36
C THR A 16 4.75 5.01 19.73
N THR A 17 4.43 5.25 20.99
CA THR A 17 3.05 5.15 21.48
C THR A 17 2.20 6.38 21.11
N ARG A 18 2.81 7.55 20.84
CA ARG A 18 2.10 8.83 20.73
C ARG A 18 2.12 9.48 19.34
N CYS A 19 3.00 9.05 18.44
CA CYS A 19 3.16 9.67 17.13
C CYS A 19 2.85 8.67 16.00
N PRO A 20 1.71 8.76 15.30
CA PRO A 20 1.43 7.92 14.13
C PRO A 20 2.43 8.15 12.98
N GLN A 21 3.16 9.28 12.97
CA GLN A 21 4.25 9.55 12.01
C GLN A 21 5.49 8.65 12.19
N LEU A 22 5.49 7.76 13.20
CA LEU A 22 6.61 6.91 13.57
C LEU A 22 6.71 5.62 12.73
N HIS A 23 5.84 5.42 11.73
CA HIS A 23 6.08 4.47 10.63
C HIS A 23 7.49 4.66 10.06
N LEU A 24 7.97 5.91 10.04
CA LEU A 24 9.34 6.28 9.69
C LEU A 24 10.40 5.55 10.53
N LEU A 25 10.29 5.58 11.87
CA LEU A 25 11.28 4.91 12.72
C LEU A 25 11.21 3.40 12.55
N LYS A 26 10.02 2.82 12.43
CA LYS A 26 9.86 1.39 12.15
C LYS A 26 10.55 0.99 10.85
N MET A 27 10.36 1.76 9.77
CA MET A 27 11.01 1.52 8.48
C MET A 27 12.53 1.75 8.54
N LEU A 28 13.01 2.74 9.30
CA LEU A 28 14.44 3.01 9.51
C LEU A 28 15.12 1.88 10.32
N SER A 29 14.42 1.34 11.32
CA SER A 29 14.91 0.26 12.18
C SER A 29 14.71 -1.14 11.58
N ALA A 30 14.00 -1.24 10.46
CA ALA A 30 13.70 -2.52 9.82
C ALA A 30 15.00 -3.25 9.46
N SER A 31 15.16 -4.45 10.02
CA SER A 31 16.37 -5.27 9.86
C SER A 31 16.24 -6.32 8.75
N SER A 32 15.00 -6.57 8.30
CA SER A 32 14.65 -7.46 7.19
C SER A 32 13.79 -6.75 6.13
N ASP A 33 13.48 -7.43 5.03
CA ASP A 33 12.50 -6.93 4.05
C ASP A 33 11.07 -7.04 4.60
N GLU A 34 10.80 -8.09 5.38
CA GLU A 34 9.52 -8.34 6.03
C GLU A 34 9.19 -7.26 7.07
N ASP A 35 10.15 -6.85 7.90
CA ASP A 35 9.96 -5.76 8.87
C ASP A 35 9.65 -4.44 8.16
N PHE A 36 10.33 -4.19 7.03
CA PHE A 36 10.09 -3.00 6.23
C PHE A 36 8.71 -3.03 5.59
N ASP A 37 8.29 -4.19 5.07
CA ASP A 37 6.97 -4.36 4.45
C ASP A 37 5.86 -4.14 5.47
N THR A 38 5.98 -4.68 6.68
CA THR A 38 5.01 -4.42 7.76
C THR A 38 4.95 -2.93 8.10
N ALA A 39 6.09 -2.26 8.21
CA ALA A 39 6.12 -0.84 8.52
C ALA A 39 5.55 0.04 7.37
N LEU A 40 5.75 -0.40 6.12
CA LEU A 40 5.19 0.25 4.94
C LEU A 40 3.67 0.00 4.82
N GLU A 41 3.18 -1.19 5.18
CA GLU A 41 1.75 -1.51 5.28
C GLU A 41 1.05 -0.61 6.29
N ASP A 42 1.64 -0.43 7.48
CA ASP A 42 1.11 0.49 8.48
C ASP A 42 0.98 1.94 7.92
N LEU A 43 1.99 2.39 7.16
CA LEU A 43 1.96 3.72 6.51
C LEU A 43 0.90 3.79 5.40
N LEU A 44 0.77 2.74 4.61
CA LEU A 44 -0.25 2.64 3.55
C LEU A 44 -1.65 2.67 4.16
N GLU A 45 -1.87 2.02 5.31
CA GLU A 45 -3.14 2.09 6.03
C GLU A 45 -3.45 3.54 6.46
N ALA A 46 -2.48 4.26 7.03
CA ALA A 46 -2.64 5.67 7.37
C ALA A 46 -2.96 6.54 6.13
N ALA A 47 -2.32 6.25 5.00
CA ALA A 47 -2.57 6.92 3.74
C ALA A 47 -3.97 6.61 3.17
N VAL A 48 -4.45 5.38 3.32
CA VAL A 48 -5.82 4.97 2.96
C VAL A 48 -6.84 5.70 3.84
N ILE A 49 -6.64 5.75 5.16
CA ILE A 49 -7.50 6.51 6.07
C ILE A 49 -7.54 7.99 5.66
N HIS A 50 -6.41 8.56 5.25
CA HIS A 50 -6.36 9.92 4.73
C HIS A 50 -7.20 10.09 3.45
N LEU A 51 -7.15 9.14 2.50
CA LEU A 51 -8.02 9.14 1.33
C LEU A 51 -9.50 9.04 1.70
N GLU A 52 -9.85 8.12 2.61
CA GLU A 52 -11.23 7.91 3.06
C GLU A 52 -11.84 9.16 3.70
N ASN A 53 -11.07 9.85 4.54
CA ASN A 53 -11.49 11.11 5.15
C ASN A 53 -11.71 12.23 4.11
N ASN A 54 -11.04 12.15 2.96
CA ASN A 54 -11.16 13.11 1.86
C ASN A 54 -12.02 12.60 0.69
N ALA A 55 -12.64 11.43 0.82
CA ALA A 55 -13.41 10.77 -0.25
C ALA A 55 -14.49 11.66 -0.91
N PRO A 56 -15.22 12.53 -0.17
CA PRO A 56 -16.18 13.45 -0.79
C PRO A 56 -15.56 14.38 -1.84
N HIS A 57 -14.28 14.72 -1.70
CA HIS A 57 -13.54 15.56 -2.65
C HIS A 57 -12.94 14.78 -3.81
N LEU A 58 -12.82 13.45 -3.67
CA LEU A 58 -12.14 12.56 -4.61
C LEU A 58 -13.12 11.75 -5.49
N THR A 59 -14.43 11.86 -5.25
CA THR A 59 -15.44 10.99 -5.87
C THR A 59 -15.51 11.10 -7.40
N ASN A 60 -15.15 12.25 -7.97
CA ASN A 60 -15.17 12.49 -9.42
C ASN A 60 -13.77 12.54 -10.05
N CYS A 61 -12.74 12.21 -9.26
CA CYS A 61 -11.37 12.17 -9.74
C CYS A 61 -11.10 10.87 -10.51
N ASP A 62 -10.17 10.94 -11.47
CA ASP A 62 -9.64 9.75 -12.13
C ASP A 62 -8.63 9.01 -11.24
N GLU A 63 -8.22 7.83 -11.70
CA GLU A 63 -7.27 6.95 -11.01
C GLU A 63 -5.96 7.67 -10.73
N GLU A 64 -5.41 8.37 -11.74
CA GLU A 64 -4.16 9.12 -11.64
C GLU A 64 -4.21 10.21 -10.57
N THR A 65 -5.31 10.96 -10.48
CA THR A 65 -5.47 12.02 -9.48
C THR A 65 -5.57 11.45 -8.06
N ILE A 66 -6.31 10.36 -7.87
CA ILE A 66 -6.43 9.70 -6.56
C ILE A 66 -5.08 9.13 -6.14
N THR A 67 -4.36 8.49 -7.08
CA THR A 67 -3.01 7.99 -6.87
C THR A 67 -2.02 9.10 -6.53
N ALA A 68 -2.09 10.26 -7.20
CA ALA A 68 -1.25 11.42 -6.89
C ALA A 68 -1.46 11.90 -5.44
N PHE A 69 -2.71 11.90 -4.96
CA PHE A 69 -3.05 12.29 -3.59
C PHE A 69 -2.50 11.29 -2.55
N LEU A 70 -2.60 9.98 -2.84
CA LEU A 70 -1.96 8.94 -2.04
C LEU A 70 -0.44 9.13 -1.98
N ILE A 71 0.18 9.33 -3.15
CA ILE A 71 1.63 9.52 -3.30
C ILE A 71 2.11 10.76 -2.54
N ALA A 72 1.34 11.85 -2.56
CA ALA A 72 1.65 13.06 -1.81
C ALA A 72 1.70 12.80 -0.30
N TYR A 73 0.84 11.93 0.22
CA TYR A 73 0.86 11.52 1.63
C TYR A 73 2.06 10.61 1.94
N LEU A 74 2.39 9.67 1.05
CA LEU A 74 3.49 8.73 1.23
C LEU A 74 4.87 9.41 1.13
N ASN A 75 4.98 10.48 0.34
CA ASN A 75 6.24 11.18 0.14
C ASN A 75 6.71 11.86 1.43
N MET A 76 7.87 11.41 1.91
CA MET A 76 8.57 11.99 3.05
C MET A 76 9.96 12.43 2.60
N PRO A 77 10.16 13.74 2.30
CA PRO A 77 11.42 14.25 1.80
C PRO A 77 12.61 13.82 2.66
N GLY A 78 13.66 13.30 2.00
CA GLY A 78 14.87 12.82 2.65
C GLY A 78 14.77 11.39 3.21
N PHE A 79 13.62 10.72 3.08
CA PHE A 79 13.46 9.33 3.52
C PHE A 79 12.73 8.44 2.51
N LEU A 80 11.43 8.67 2.30
CA LEU A 80 10.59 7.83 1.46
C LEU A 80 10.16 8.63 0.23
N ARG A 81 10.57 8.14 -0.94
CA ARG A 81 10.18 8.70 -2.24
C ARG A 81 9.17 7.78 -2.90
N ALA A 82 7.95 8.28 -3.08
CA ALA A 82 6.90 7.66 -3.86
C ALA A 82 6.78 8.38 -5.21
N LEU A 83 6.92 7.64 -6.30
CA LEU A 83 6.88 8.13 -7.67
C LEU A 83 5.65 7.58 -8.38
N GLN A 84 4.98 8.45 -9.14
CA GLN A 84 3.89 8.08 -10.02
C GLN A 84 4.43 7.71 -11.41
N GLU A 85 3.85 6.68 -12.04
CA GLU A 85 4.11 6.30 -13.44
C GLU A 85 5.60 6.08 -13.79
N ALA A 86 6.39 5.63 -12.82
CA ALA A 86 7.80 5.38 -13.05
C ALA A 86 7.99 4.27 -14.10
N TYR A 87 8.82 4.52 -15.11
CA TYR A 87 9.10 3.55 -16.15
C TYR A 87 10.00 2.42 -15.62
N THR A 88 9.41 1.25 -15.37
CA THR A 88 10.12 0.01 -14.99
C THR A 88 9.56 -1.15 -15.81
N LYS A 89 10.13 -1.40 -16.99
CA LYS A 89 9.65 -2.42 -17.95
C LYS A 89 8.16 -2.23 -18.37
N GLY A 90 7.67 -1.00 -18.24
CA GLY A 90 6.29 -0.55 -18.41
C GLY A 90 5.99 0.60 -17.42
N HIS A 91 4.79 1.17 -17.47
CA HIS A 91 4.35 2.19 -16.52
C HIS A 91 3.85 1.51 -15.25
N VAL A 92 4.64 1.57 -14.18
CA VAL A 92 4.20 1.15 -12.84
C VAL A 92 3.46 2.33 -12.23
N ASP A 93 2.23 2.12 -11.75
CA ASP A 93 1.41 3.21 -11.21
C ASP A 93 2.12 3.91 -10.04
N ILE A 94 2.74 3.14 -9.14
CA ILE A 94 3.49 3.67 -7.99
C ILE A 94 4.81 2.91 -7.78
N THR A 95 5.90 3.65 -7.62
CA THR A 95 7.19 3.11 -7.13
C THR A 95 7.56 3.79 -5.81
N ILE A 96 7.79 3.00 -4.76
CA ILE A 96 8.13 3.47 -3.41
C ILE A 96 9.59 3.10 -3.14
N GLU A 97 10.39 4.06 -2.72
CA GLU A 97 11.82 3.91 -2.46
C GLU A 97 12.21 4.52 -1.12
N ALA A 98 12.89 3.75 -0.28
CA ALA A 98 13.56 4.26 0.92
C ALA A 98 15.02 4.59 0.56
N GLU A 99 15.31 5.88 0.35
CA GLU A 99 16.59 6.36 -0.17
C GLU A 99 17.76 6.26 0.82
N PRO A 100 17.62 6.57 2.13
CA PRO A 100 18.71 6.45 3.10
C PRO A 100 18.83 5.05 3.72
N ALA A 101 17.95 4.10 3.36
CA ALA A 101 18.00 2.75 3.90
C ALA A 101 19.17 1.97 3.26
N LEU A 102 19.94 1.26 4.08
CA LEU A 102 20.94 0.28 3.65
C LEU A 102 20.49 -1.12 4.11
N PRO A 103 20.22 -2.07 3.20
CA PRO A 103 20.21 -1.92 1.74
C PRO A 103 19.06 -1.04 1.24
N MET A 104 19.21 -0.47 0.03
CA MET A 104 18.15 0.32 -0.62
C MET A 104 16.91 -0.57 -0.83
N ARG A 105 15.78 -0.15 -0.26
CA ARG A 105 14.52 -0.88 -0.39
C ARG A 105 13.61 -0.16 -1.38
N ARG A 106 13.08 -0.93 -2.33
CA ARG A 106 12.11 -0.46 -3.33
C ARG A 106 10.92 -1.42 -3.36
N ARG A 107 9.72 -0.88 -3.51
CA ARG A 107 8.48 -1.62 -3.72
C ARG A 107 7.69 -1.02 -4.87
N LEU A 108 6.98 -1.88 -5.59
CA LEU A 108 6.13 -1.50 -6.71
C LEU A 108 4.68 -1.67 -6.30
N ALA A 109 3.82 -0.76 -6.71
CA ALA A 109 2.39 -0.90 -6.54
C ALA A 109 1.63 -0.59 -7.83
N GLU A 110 0.54 -1.33 -8.02
CA GLU A 110 -0.49 -1.05 -9.02
C GLU A 110 -1.69 -0.45 -8.29
N ALA A 111 -2.26 0.60 -8.84
CA ALA A 111 -3.42 1.28 -8.31
C ALA A 111 -4.55 1.22 -9.33
N LYS A 112 -5.74 0.81 -8.91
CA LYS A 112 -6.88 0.65 -9.81
C LYS A 112 -8.17 1.14 -9.18
N ILE A 113 -8.97 1.92 -9.92
CA ILE A 113 -10.38 2.10 -9.60
C ILE A 113 -11.09 0.76 -9.81
N TYR A 114 -11.76 0.27 -8.77
CA TYR A 114 -12.34 -1.06 -8.79
C TYR A 114 -13.44 -1.19 -9.85
N GLY A 115 -13.17 -2.00 -10.87
CA GLY A 115 -14.10 -2.36 -11.95
C GLY A 115 -14.67 -3.77 -11.86
N GLY A 116 -14.24 -4.58 -10.88
CA GLY A 116 -14.60 -6.00 -10.73
C GLY A 116 -13.38 -6.92 -10.66
N PRO A 117 -13.58 -8.23 -10.41
CA PRO A 117 -12.46 -9.19 -10.24
C PRO A 117 -11.51 -9.28 -11.43
N SER A 118 -11.99 -9.06 -12.65
CA SER A 118 -11.14 -9.07 -13.85
C SER A 118 -10.13 -7.92 -13.88
N TYR A 119 -10.47 -6.76 -13.30
CA TYR A 119 -9.54 -5.64 -13.17
C TYR A 119 -8.47 -5.95 -12.12
N HIS A 120 -8.86 -6.55 -10.99
CA HIS A 120 -7.92 -7.02 -9.97
C HIS A 120 -6.88 -7.98 -10.55
N VAL A 121 -7.35 -9.02 -11.26
CA VAL A 121 -6.46 -10.03 -11.87
C VAL A 121 -5.54 -9.40 -12.91
N LYS A 122 -6.02 -8.42 -13.69
CA LYS A 122 -5.18 -7.69 -14.65
C LYS A 122 -4.06 -6.90 -13.97
N GLY A 123 -4.37 -6.16 -12.90
CA GLY A 123 -3.36 -5.41 -12.15
C GLY A 123 -2.32 -6.33 -11.50
N MET A 124 -2.76 -7.43 -10.87
CA MET A 124 -1.86 -8.45 -10.34
C MET A 124 -0.95 -9.05 -11.43
N ASN A 125 -1.50 -9.31 -12.62
CA ASN A 125 -0.73 -9.81 -13.76
C ASN A 125 0.33 -8.78 -14.23
N GLN A 126 0.03 -7.48 -14.18
CA GLN A 126 1.01 -6.44 -14.49
C GLN A 126 2.16 -6.43 -13.47
N LEU A 127 1.84 -6.43 -12.17
CA LEU A 127 2.84 -6.50 -11.11
C LEU A 127 3.75 -7.73 -11.26
N VAL A 128 3.15 -8.92 -11.33
CA VAL A 128 3.91 -10.19 -11.31
C VAL A 128 4.67 -10.44 -12.60
N ASN A 129 4.05 -10.22 -13.77
CA ASN A 129 4.62 -10.68 -15.03
C ASN A 129 5.33 -9.59 -15.84
N ARG A 130 5.08 -8.30 -15.56
CA ARG A 130 5.72 -7.20 -16.30
C ARG A 130 6.78 -6.49 -15.47
N TYR A 131 6.48 -6.21 -14.20
CA TYR A 131 7.30 -5.29 -13.40
C TYR A 131 8.23 -6.01 -12.43
N SER A 132 7.76 -7.09 -11.81
CA SER A 132 8.57 -7.90 -10.91
C SER A 132 9.79 -8.49 -11.63
N THR A 133 10.95 -8.29 -11.00
CA THR A 133 12.25 -8.77 -11.52
C THR A 133 12.86 -9.85 -10.65
N GLY A 134 12.17 -10.27 -9.58
CA GLY A 134 12.69 -11.15 -8.54
C GLY A 134 13.63 -10.47 -7.54
N ARG A 135 13.93 -9.17 -7.73
CA ARG A 135 14.75 -8.38 -6.79
C ARG A 135 14.01 -7.95 -5.52
N TYR A 136 12.69 -7.90 -5.59
CA TYR A 136 11.82 -7.49 -4.50
C TYR A 136 10.74 -8.56 -4.38
N SER A 137 10.54 -9.07 -3.17
CA SER A 137 9.61 -10.15 -2.85
C SER A 137 8.15 -9.69 -2.84
N THR A 138 7.91 -8.41 -2.59
CA THR A 138 6.57 -7.85 -2.34
C THR A 138 6.21 -6.75 -3.32
N GLY A 139 4.94 -6.73 -3.74
CA GLY A 139 4.32 -5.64 -4.48
C GLY A 139 2.90 -5.42 -3.97
N PHE A 140 2.39 -4.20 -4.10
CA PHE A 140 1.10 -3.81 -3.53
C PHE A 140 0.04 -3.61 -4.60
N MET A 141 -1.18 -4.03 -4.32
CA MET A 141 -2.34 -3.79 -5.15
C MET A 141 -3.30 -2.88 -4.39
N ILE A 142 -3.53 -1.68 -4.90
CA ILE A 142 -4.38 -0.67 -4.25
C ILE A 142 -5.66 -0.53 -5.06
N GLU A 143 -6.80 -0.82 -4.44
CA GLU A 143 -8.11 -0.74 -5.11
C GLU A 143 -8.94 0.41 -4.56
N TYR A 144 -9.28 1.37 -5.41
CA TYR A 144 -10.15 2.49 -5.05
C TYR A 144 -11.61 2.15 -5.32
N PHE A 145 -12.43 2.16 -4.27
CA PHE A 145 -13.86 1.88 -4.36
C PHE A 145 -14.67 3.18 -4.32
N ILE A 146 -14.85 3.79 -5.49
CA ILE A 146 -15.58 5.07 -5.62
C ILE A 146 -17.09 4.85 -5.66
N LYS A 147 -17.55 3.72 -6.19
CA LYS A 147 -19.00 3.48 -6.36
C LYS A 147 -19.67 3.14 -5.03
N PRO A 148 -20.82 3.76 -4.71
CA PRO A 148 -21.61 3.37 -3.54
C PRO A 148 -22.09 1.91 -3.67
N ASN A 149 -22.39 1.27 -2.54
CA ASN A 149 -22.82 -0.13 -2.44
C ASN A 149 -21.77 -1.20 -2.78
N ILE A 150 -20.52 -1.03 -2.34
CA ILE A 150 -19.49 -2.08 -2.40
C ILE A 150 -19.96 -3.44 -1.86
N LYS A 151 -20.82 -3.43 -0.83
CA LYS A 151 -21.44 -4.63 -0.24
C LYS A 151 -22.22 -5.47 -1.25
N PHE A 152 -22.82 -4.84 -2.26
CA PHE A 152 -23.50 -5.53 -3.36
C PHE A 152 -22.49 -6.26 -4.26
N PHE A 153 -21.39 -5.60 -4.64
CA PHE A 153 -20.34 -6.18 -5.46
C PHE A 153 -19.62 -7.33 -4.76
N TYR A 154 -19.29 -7.17 -3.47
CA TYR A 154 -18.64 -8.20 -2.66
C TYR A 154 -19.50 -9.47 -2.56
N ARG A 155 -20.82 -9.32 -2.30
CA ARG A 155 -21.77 -10.45 -2.27
C ARG A 155 -21.92 -11.14 -3.62
N LYS A 156 -21.89 -10.40 -4.73
CA LYS A 156 -21.93 -10.95 -6.08
C LYS A 156 -20.69 -11.82 -6.35
N ASN A 157 -19.50 -11.34 -5.96
CA ASN A 157 -18.24 -12.05 -6.16
C ASN A 157 -18.14 -13.32 -5.31
N GLN A 158 -18.62 -13.31 -4.06
CA GLN A 158 -18.67 -14.53 -3.23
C GLN A 158 -19.57 -15.62 -3.83
N ARG A 159 -20.67 -15.25 -4.49
CA ARG A 159 -21.54 -16.23 -5.16
C ARG A 159 -20.86 -16.83 -6.39
N ALA A 160 -20.16 -16.01 -7.17
CA ALA A 160 -19.40 -16.46 -8.33
C ALA A 160 -18.22 -17.37 -7.94
N SER A 161 -17.50 -17.06 -6.86
CA SER A 161 -16.39 -17.92 -6.38
C SER A 161 -16.89 -19.27 -5.88
N LYS A 162 -18.02 -19.30 -5.15
CA LYS A 162 -18.66 -20.55 -4.70
C LYS A 162 -19.15 -21.40 -5.88
N GLN A 163 -19.69 -20.79 -6.94
CA GLN A 163 -20.07 -21.50 -8.16
C GLN A 163 -18.87 -22.09 -8.91
N ASN A 164 -17.76 -21.36 -9.01
CA ASN A 164 -16.54 -21.86 -9.63
C ASN A 164 -15.89 -22.99 -8.81
N GLN A 165 -15.84 -22.87 -7.48
CA GLN A 165 -15.37 -23.96 -6.60
C GLN A 165 -16.25 -25.20 -6.70
N ALA A 166 -17.58 -25.04 -6.78
CA ALA A 166 -18.51 -26.14 -6.97
C ALA A 166 -18.42 -26.80 -8.36
N MET A 167 -17.95 -26.09 -9.38
CA MET A 167 -17.64 -26.70 -10.69
C MET A 167 -16.31 -27.45 -10.68
N LEU A 168 -15.29 -26.94 -9.99
CA LEU A 168 -13.98 -27.59 -9.88
C LEU A 168 -14.02 -28.87 -9.01
N ALA A 169 -14.91 -28.92 -8.01
CA ALA A 169 -15.12 -30.09 -7.16
C ALA A 169 -15.98 -31.20 -7.81
N LYS A 170 -16.39 -31.04 -9.07
CA LYS A 170 -17.12 -32.05 -9.87
C LYS A 170 -16.23 -32.80 -10.86
N TRP A 171 -14.92 -32.57 -10.79
CA TRP A 171 -13.87 -33.34 -11.45
C TRP A 171 -13.04 -34.07 -10.38
#